data_AF-A0A3N4K047-F1
#
_entry.id   AF-A0A3N4K047-F1
#
_cell.length_a   1.000
_cell.length_b   1.000
_cell.length_c   1.000
_cell.angle_alpha   90.00
_cell.angle_beta   90.00
_cell.angle_gamma   90.00
#
_symmetry.space_group_name_H-M   'P 1'
#
loop_
_entity.id
_entity.type
_entity.pdbx_description
1 polymer ?
#
loop_
_entity_poly.entity_id
_entity_poly.type
_entity_poly.pdbx_seq_one_letter_code
_entity_poly.pdbx_strand_id
1 'polypeptide(L)'
;MDQATALLAWVEYIFLKPLHYSSLQALAASLVWYAVYQRYFHPLRKFPGPFFASLTVFWRLSNILTFRQSRNDHALHKKYGPVFRDGPNSLSIADPRALEPIYGTKNELNKTPWYLIMDPDNTGEDYSVFSSRKAEQHKRLRKRIAGAYSMSSVRVYEPVIDRNINDLLARMKELKTLDVSVWVHYFAMDSSMLLCFTRSPVTSETSH
;
A
#
# COMPACT_ATOMS: atom_id res chain seq x y z
N MET A 1 53.47 28.49 -17.73
CA MET A 1 52.39 27.47 -17.69
C MET A 1 53.10 26.13 -17.55
N ASP A 2 53.00 25.53 -16.37
CA ASP A 2 53.96 24.56 -15.87
C ASP A 2 53.84 23.18 -16.56
N GLN A 3 54.95 22.65 -17.06
CA GLN A 3 55.02 21.37 -17.78
C GLN A 3 54.50 20.20 -16.92
N ALA A 4 54.62 20.33 -15.59
CA ALA A 4 54.06 19.39 -14.62
C ALA A 4 52.53 19.33 -14.66
N THR A 5 51.85 20.47 -14.80
CA THR A 5 50.37 20.52 -14.89
C THR A 5 49.84 19.90 -16.18
N ALA A 6 50.58 20.04 -17.29
CA ALA A 6 50.24 19.38 -18.54
C ALA A 6 50.38 17.86 -18.42
N LEU A 7 51.48 17.35 -17.85
CA LEU A 7 51.68 15.92 -17.67
C LEU A 7 50.62 15.29 -16.74
N LEU A 8 50.24 15.98 -15.66
CA LEU A 8 49.14 15.53 -14.80
C LEU A 8 47.80 15.46 -15.56
N ALA A 9 47.48 16.47 -16.38
CA ALA A 9 46.27 16.45 -17.20
C ALA A 9 46.28 15.33 -18.26
N TRP A 10 47.44 15.02 -18.85
CA TRP A 10 47.60 13.91 -19.79
C TRP A 10 47.47 12.53 -19.11
N VAL A 11 48.04 12.38 -17.91
CA VAL A 11 47.90 11.17 -17.09
C VAL A 11 46.44 10.97 -16.67
N GLU A 12 45.77 12.01 -16.17
CA GLU A 12 44.33 11.95 -15.88
C GLU A 12 43.50 11.61 -17.13
N TYR A 13 43.81 12.19 -18.29
CA TYR A 13 43.10 11.92 -19.54
C TYR A 13 43.26 10.47 -20.01
N ILE A 14 44.47 9.92 -19.94
CA ILE A 14 44.78 8.56 -20.42
C ILE A 14 44.25 7.49 -19.46
N PHE A 15 44.33 7.71 -18.14
CA PHE A 15 43.94 6.69 -17.17
C PHE A 15 42.47 6.81 -16.71
N LEU A 16 41.92 8.01 -16.55
CA LEU A 16 40.55 8.18 -16.02
C LEU A 16 39.49 8.02 -17.12
N LYS A 17 39.69 8.58 -18.32
CA LYS A 17 38.66 8.52 -19.39
C LYS A 17 38.31 7.09 -19.84
N PRO A 18 39.24 6.18 -20.16
CA PRO A 18 38.87 4.82 -20.57
C PRO A 18 38.20 4.04 -19.44
N LEU A 19 38.53 4.34 -18.17
CA LEU A 19 37.86 3.75 -17.01
C LEU A 19 36.39 4.24 -16.89
N HIS A 20 36.13 5.51 -17.19
CA HIS A 20 34.76 6.05 -17.23
C HIS A 20 33.94 5.52 -18.43
N TYR A 21 34.54 5.36 -19.61
CA TYR A 21 33.83 4.83 -20.77
C TYR A 21 33.53 3.33 -20.67
N SER A 22 34.46 2.54 -20.13
CA SER A 22 34.25 1.10 -19.91
C SER A 22 33.17 0.84 -18.84
N SER A 23 33.16 1.61 -17.75
CA SER A 23 32.09 1.54 -16.75
C SER A 23 30.73 1.97 -17.32
N LEU A 24 30.67 3.00 -18.16
CA LEU A 24 29.42 3.40 -18.85
C LEU A 24 28.92 2.33 -19.83
N GLN A 25 29.83 1.69 -20.58
CA GLN A 25 29.50 0.58 -21.49
C GLN A 25 28.99 -0.65 -20.72
N ALA A 26 29.65 -1.02 -19.62
CA ALA A 26 29.21 -2.12 -18.76
C ALA A 26 27.84 -1.83 -18.15
N LEU A 27 27.59 -0.59 -17.70
CA LEU A 27 26.28 -0.16 -17.22
C LEU A 27 25.23 -0.29 -18.32
N ALA A 28 25.49 0.25 -19.52
CA ALA A 28 24.57 0.16 -20.64
C ALA A 28 24.27 -1.31 -21.01
N ALA A 29 25.30 -2.16 -21.08
CA ALA A 29 25.14 -3.59 -21.35
C ALA A 29 24.29 -4.28 -20.28
N SER A 30 24.53 -3.97 -19.00
CA SER A 30 23.73 -4.53 -17.88
C SER A 30 22.26 -4.09 -17.92
N LEU A 31 21.98 -2.83 -18.28
CA LEU A 31 20.61 -2.32 -18.42
C LEU A 31 19.88 -2.97 -19.59
N VAL A 32 20.57 -3.14 -20.72
CA VAL A 32 20.02 -3.86 -21.87
C VAL A 32 19.75 -5.32 -21.52
N TRP A 33 20.71 -6.00 -20.88
CA TRP A 33 20.54 -7.37 -20.39
C TRP A 33 19.35 -7.48 -19.44
N TYR A 34 19.24 -6.58 -18.48
CA TYR A 34 18.11 -6.52 -17.54
C TYR A 34 16.77 -6.36 -18.28
N ALA A 35 16.68 -5.46 -19.25
CA ALA A 35 15.45 -5.25 -20.02
C ALA A 35 15.07 -6.48 -20.85
N VAL A 36 16.04 -7.12 -21.49
CA VAL A 36 15.85 -8.37 -22.23
C VAL A 36 15.39 -9.49 -21.29
N TYR A 37 16.05 -9.64 -20.13
CA TYR A 37 15.65 -10.62 -19.12
C TYR A 37 14.21 -10.39 -18.65
N GLN A 38 13.89 -9.16 -18.27
CA GLN A 38 12.56 -8.80 -17.77
C GLN A 38 11.44 -9.07 -18.78
N ARG A 39 11.74 -8.90 -20.07
CA ARG A 39 10.75 -9.06 -21.13
C ARG A 39 10.58 -10.50 -21.60
N TYR A 40 11.68 -11.23 -21.75
CA TYR A 40 11.70 -12.52 -22.43
C TYR A 40 11.92 -13.72 -21.51
N PHE A 41 12.59 -13.53 -20.37
CA PHE A 41 12.97 -14.65 -19.49
C PHE A 41 12.25 -14.61 -18.14
N HIS A 42 11.70 -13.46 -17.74
CA HIS A 42 11.02 -13.31 -16.46
C HIS A 42 9.78 -14.21 -16.33
N PRO A 43 9.51 -14.83 -15.17
CA PRO A 43 8.33 -15.68 -14.96
C PRO A 43 6.99 -14.98 -15.26
N LEU A 44 6.94 -13.66 -15.04
CA LEU A 44 5.75 -12.83 -15.31
C LEU A 44 5.61 -12.39 -16.77
N ARG A 45 6.48 -12.83 -17.70
CA ARG A 45 6.44 -12.45 -19.12
C ARG A 45 5.14 -12.82 -19.83
N LYS A 46 4.45 -13.85 -19.32
CA LYS A 46 3.18 -14.36 -19.85
C LYS A 46 2.02 -13.39 -19.66
N PHE A 47 2.14 -12.45 -18.74
CA PHE A 47 1.11 -11.45 -18.49
C PHE A 47 1.37 -10.20 -19.34
N PRO A 48 0.36 -9.70 -20.07
CA PRO A 48 0.49 -8.47 -20.82
C PRO A 48 0.65 -7.28 -19.87
N GLY A 49 1.10 -6.13 -20.37
CA GLY A 49 1.17 -4.90 -19.58
C GLY A 49 1.98 -3.81 -20.26
N PRO A 50 2.00 -2.59 -19.68
CA PRO A 50 2.82 -1.50 -20.15
C PRO A 50 4.31 -1.85 -20.15
N PHE A 51 5.03 -1.44 -21.20
CA PHE A 51 6.46 -1.77 -21.35
C PHE A 51 7.28 -1.32 -20.13
N PHE A 52 7.14 -0.06 -19.73
CA PHE A 52 7.86 0.49 -18.59
C PHE A 52 7.48 -0.14 -17.24
N ALA A 53 6.23 -0.64 -17.11
CA ALA A 53 5.81 -1.36 -15.92
C ALA A 53 6.63 -2.64 -15.71
N SER A 54 7.02 -3.33 -16.79
CA SER A 54 7.83 -4.53 -16.69
C SER A 54 9.28 -4.28 -16.25
N LEU A 55 9.78 -3.05 -16.46
CA LEU A 55 11.18 -2.69 -16.23
C LEU A 55 11.41 -1.97 -14.90
N THR A 56 10.46 -1.14 -14.46
CA THR A 56 10.70 -0.30 -13.29
C THR A 56 9.45 -0.01 -12.48
N VAL A 57 9.64 0.16 -11.18
CA VAL A 57 8.61 0.62 -10.24
C VAL A 57 8.22 2.08 -10.50
N PHE A 58 9.08 2.88 -11.14
CA PHE A 58 8.81 4.28 -11.44
C PHE A 58 7.58 4.48 -12.32
N TRP A 59 7.24 3.51 -13.18
CA TRP A 59 6.00 3.58 -13.96
C TRP A 59 4.76 3.55 -13.07
N ARG A 60 4.77 2.73 -12.01
CA ARG A 60 3.67 2.71 -11.04
C ARG A 60 3.66 3.97 -10.20
N LEU A 61 4.83 4.46 -9.80
CA LEU A 61 4.95 5.71 -9.06
C LEU A 61 4.37 6.87 -9.86
N SER A 62 4.68 6.98 -11.16
CA SER A 62 4.11 8.03 -12.00
C SER A 62 2.59 7.92 -12.10
N ASN A 63 2.04 6.69 -12.16
CA ASN A 63 0.60 6.46 -12.11
C ASN A 63 -0.03 6.94 -10.79
N ILE A 64 0.61 6.66 -9.65
CA ILE A 64 0.17 7.11 -8.32
C ILE A 64 0.18 8.64 -8.24
N LEU A 65 1.23 9.29 -8.75
CA LEU A 65 1.38 10.75 -8.74
C LEU A 65 0.33 11.49 -9.58
N THR A 66 -0.42 10.78 -10.45
CA THR A 66 -1.58 11.37 -11.15
C THR A 66 -2.81 11.57 -10.25
N PHE A 67 -2.82 10.98 -9.04
CA PHE A 67 -3.98 10.89 -8.15
C PHE A 67 -5.24 10.27 -8.80
N ARG A 68 -5.06 9.54 -9.91
CA ARG A 68 -6.14 8.89 -10.68
C ARG A 68 -5.88 7.40 -10.87
N GLN A 69 -5.08 6.80 -9.99
CA GLN A 69 -4.66 5.40 -10.07
C GLN A 69 -5.84 4.45 -10.35
N SER A 70 -6.93 4.53 -9.59
CA SER A 70 -8.10 3.67 -9.78
C SER A 70 -8.68 3.75 -11.20
N ARG A 71 -8.78 4.97 -11.77
CA ARG A 71 -9.27 5.15 -13.15
C ARG A 71 -8.29 4.61 -14.18
N ASN A 72 -7.01 4.82 -13.95
CA ASN A 72 -5.95 4.35 -14.84
C ASN A 72 -5.86 2.81 -14.82
N ASP A 73 -5.91 2.19 -13.64
CA ASP A 73 -5.91 0.75 -13.45
C ASP A 73 -7.14 0.12 -14.11
N HIS A 74 -8.31 0.75 -13.99
CA HIS A 74 -9.52 0.32 -14.71
C HIS A 74 -9.35 0.38 -16.24
N ALA A 75 -8.78 1.47 -16.77
CA ALA A 75 -8.50 1.59 -18.20
C ALA A 75 -7.48 0.54 -18.68
N LEU A 76 -6.49 0.23 -17.86
CA LEU A 76 -5.49 -0.80 -18.14
C LEU A 76 -6.10 -2.20 -18.10
N HIS A 77 -6.98 -2.49 -17.16
CA HIS A 77 -7.74 -3.74 -17.14
C HIS A 77 -8.66 -3.90 -18.35
N LYS A 78 -9.27 -2.81 -18.83
CA LYS A 78 -10.00 -2.82 -20.11
C LYS A 78 -9.10 -3.11 -21.31
N LYS A 79 -7.85 -2.64 -21.29
CA LYS A 79 -6.90 -2.77 -22.40
C LYS A 79 -6.17 -4.12 -22.43
N TYR A 80 -5.67 -4.58 -21.29
CA TYR A 80 -4.80 -5.76 -21.17
C TYR A 80 -5.52 -6.98 -20.61
N GLY A 81 -6.75 -6.81 -20.11
CA GLY A 81 -7.58 -7.88 -19.57
C GLY A 81 -7.56 -7.98 -18.04
N PRO A 82 -8.09 -9.09 -17.49
CA PRO A 82 -8.30 -9.24 -16.05
C PRO A 82 -7.00 -9.31 -15.24
N VAL A 83 -5.88 -9.65 -15.87
CA VAL A 83 -4.57 -9.68 -15.22
C VAL A 83 -3.54 -9.01 -16.11
N PHE A 84 -2.83 -8.02 -15.58
CA PHE A 84 -1.71 -7.40 -16.28
C PHE A 84 -0.55 -7.12 -15.33
N ARG A 85 0.65 -6.97 -15.90
CA ARG A 85 1.87 -6.66 -15.17
C ARG A 85 1.98 -5.15 -14.91
N ASP A 86 1.87 -4.76 -13.64
CA ASP A 86 1.92 -3.35 -13.18
C ASP A 86 3.28 -2.98 -12.55
N GLY A 87 4.21 -3.93 -12.49
CA GLY A 87 5.58 -3.73 -12.02
C GLY A 87 6.51 -4.88 -12.39
N PRO A 88 7.82 -4.77 -12.08
CA PRO A 88 8.78 -5.83 -12.39
C PRO A 88 8.38 -7.16 -11.72
N ASN A 89 7.98 -7.11 -10.46
CA ASN A 89 7.61 -8.30 -9.66
C ASN A 89 6.16 -8.25 -9.15
N SER A 90 5.26 -7.60 -9.88
CA SER A 90 3.86 -7.47 -9.45
C SER A 90 2.87 -7.56 -10.60
N LEU A 91 1.66 -7.98 -10.26
CA LEU A 91 0.52 -8.10 -11.15
C LEU A 91 -0.65 -7.33 -10.55
N SER A 92 -1.39 -6.63 -11.40
CA SER A 92 -2.72 -6.14 -11.09
C SER A 92 -3.74 -7.19 -11.54
N ILE A 93 -4.67 -7.55 -10.64
CA ILE A 93 -5.64 -8.62 -10.85
C ILE A 93 -7.06 -8.07 -10.58
N ALA A 94 -7.93 -8.19 -11.57
CA ALA A 94 -9.34 -7.85 -11.53
C ALA A 94 -10.17 -9.07 -11.98
N ASP A 95 -9.98 -10.20 -11.31
CA ASP A 95 -10.71 -11.45 -11.54
C ASP A 95 -11.31 -11.96 -10.22
N PRO A 96 -12.64 -12.13 -10.12
CA PRO A 96 -13.28 -12.66 -8.92
C PRO A 96 -12.75 -14.03 -8.48
N ARG A 97 -12.27 -14.85 -9.42
CA ARG A 97 -11.69 -16.18 -9.13
C ARG A 97 -10.38 -16.08 -8.35
N ALA A 98 -9.72 -14.93 -8.34
CA ALA A 98 -8.51 -14.70 -7.58
C ALA A 98 -8.78 -14.36 -6.10
N LEU A 99 -10.04 -14.08 -5.73
CA LEU A 99 -10.40 -13.72 -4.36
C LEU A 99 -10.09 -14.87 -3.38
N GLU A 100 -10.55 -16.08 -3.68
CA GLU A 100 -10.33 -17.26 -2.82
C GLU A 100 -8.85 -17.66 -2.71
N PRO A 101 -8.05 -17.71 -3.81
CA PRO A 101 -6.62 -18.00 -3.69
C PRO A 101 -5.79 -16.93 -2.97
N ILE A 102 -6.18 -15.65 -3.03
CA ILE A 102 -5.41 -14.53 -2.45
C ILE A 102 -5.84 -14.24 -1.01
N TYR A 103 -7.15 -14.23 -0.76
CA TYR A 103 -7.74 -13.81 0.52
C TYR A 103 -8.45 -14.94 1.27
N GLY A 104 -8.59 -16.12 0.66
CA GLY A 104 -9.22 -17.27 1.31
C GLY A 104 -8.35 -17.89 2.40
N THR A 105 -8.96 -18.70 3.24
CA THR A 105 -8.32 -19.29 4.43
C THR A 105 -7.44 -20.50 4.12
N LYS A 106 -7.53 -21.05 2.90
CA LYS A 106 -6.86 -22.31 2.51
C LYS A 106 -5.41 -22.14 2.08
N ASN A 107 -5.08 -20.98 1.49
CA ASN A 107 -3.75 -20.68 0.97
C ASN A 107 -3.24 -19.39 1.63
N GLU A 108 -2.44 -19.53 2.69
CA GLU A 108 -1.89 -18.37 3.40
C GLU A 108 -0.76 -17.72 2.57
N LEU A 109 -1.11 -16.78 1.70
CA LEU A 109 -0.13 -15.90 1.08
C LEU A 109 0.33 -14.86 2.10
N ASN A 110 1.64 -14.82 2.34
CA ASN A 110 2.22 -13.81 3.22
C ASN A 110 2.14 -12.43 2.57
N LYS A 111 1.78 -11.43 3.37
CA LYS A 111 1.85 -10.02 2.96
C LYS A 111 3.28 -9.66 2.55
N THR A 112 3.38 -8.85 1.51
CA THR A 112 4.67 -8.42 0.96
C THR A 112 5.40 -7.47 1.93
N PRO A 113 6.72 -7.25 1.77
CA PRO A 113 7.45 -6.26 2.55
C PRO A 113 6.91 -4.83 2.43
N TRP A 114 6.03 -4.55 1.46
CA TRP A 114 5.35 -3.26 1.33
C TRP A 114 4.63 -2.85 2.62
N TYR A 115 4.11 -3.81 3.40
CA TYR A 115 3.44 -3.52 4.66
C TYR A 115 4.36 -3.03 5.78
N LEU A 116 5.69 -3.16 5.64
CA LEU A 116 6.66 -2.63 6.60
C LEU A 116 6.64 -1.10 6.69
N ILE A 117 6.16 -0.39 5.65
CA ILE A 117 5.98 1.07 5.72
C ILE A 117 4.96 1.48 6.77
N MET A 118 4.12 0.54 7.21
CA MET A 118 3.10 0.74 8.26
C MET A 118 3.50 0.08 9.58
N ASP A 119 4.74 -0.42 9.69
CA ASP A 119 5.34 -0.88 10.95
C ASP A 119 6.16 0.29 11.54
N PRO A 120 5.72 0.91 12.64
CA PRO A 120 6.38 2.09 13.21
C PRO A 120 7.84 1.84 13.60
N ASP A 121 8.15 0.62 14.04
CA ASP A 121 9.45 0.26 14.58
C ASP A 121 10.33 -0.48 13.55
N ASN A 122 9.76 -0.84 12.39
CA ASN A 122 10.41 -1.57 11.28
C ASN A 122 11.21 -2.82 11.75
N THR A 123 10.81 -3.40 12.88
CA THR A 123 11.47 -4.56 13.50
C THR A 123 10.97 -5.87 12.88
N GLY A 124 9.85 -5.84 12.16
CA GLY A 124 9.18 -7.04 11.68
C GLY A 124 8.54 -7.87 12.81
N GLU A 125 8.51 -7.32 14.03
CA GLU A 125 7.72 -7.79 15.16
C GLU A 125 6.44 -6.95 15.24
N ASP A 126 5.63 -7.01 14.18
CA ASP A 126 4.38 -6.28 14.01
C ASP A 126 3.50 -6.16 15.28
N TYR A 127 3.18 -4.92 15.65
CA TYR A 127 2.20 -4.60 16.72
C TYR A 127 0.76 -4.45 16.19
N SER A 128 0.59 -4.31 14.87
CA SER A 128 -0.71 -4.11 14.23
C SER A 128 -1.21 -5.36 13.52
N VAL A 129 -2.51 -5.66 13.66
CA VAL A 129 -3.18 -6.71 12.87
C VAL A 129 -3.06 -6.41 11.36
N PHE A 130 -3.03 -5.14 10.97
CA PHE A 130 -2.96 -4.76 9.56
C PHE A 130 -1.58 -4.96 8.94
N SER A 131 -0.50 -4.54 9.62
CA SER A 131 0.87 -4.70 9.11
C SER A 131 1.36 -6.14 9.23
N SER A 132 0.83 -6.92 10.18
CA SER A 132 1.27 -8.28 10.47
C SER A 132 1.36 -9.19 9.24
N ARG A 133 2.59 -9.59 8.89
CA ARG A 133 2.90 -10.41 7.72
C ARG A 133 2.90 -11.91 8.00
N LYS A 134 3.28 -12.32 9.22
CA LYS A 134 3.31 -13.73 9.65
C LYS A 134 1.92 -14.15 10.12
N ALA A 135 1.40 -15.26 9.59
CA ALA A 135 0.06 -15.76 9.91
C ALA A 135 -0.15 -16.03 11.41
N GLU A 136 0.82 -16.63 12.08
CA GLU A 136 0.76 -16.92 13.51
C GLU A 136 0.63 -15.64 14.35
N GLN A 137 1.43 -14.62 14.04
CA GLN A 137 1.40 -13.33 14.71
C GLN A 137 0.09 -12.60 14.44
N HIS A 138 -0.37 -12.59 13.19
CA HIS A 138 -1.67 -12.04 12.82
C HIS A 138 -2.81 -12.70 13.61
N LYS A 139 -2.81 -14.03 13.71
CA LYS A 139 -3.78 -14.81 14.49
C LYS A 139 -3.73 -14.45 15.97
N ARG A 140 -2.52 -14.33 16.55
CA ARG A 140 -2.31 -13.93 17.95
C ARG A 140 -2.87 -12.54 18.23
N LEU A 141 -2.55 -11.55 17.38
CA LEU A 141 -3.03 -10.17 17.53
C LEU A 141 -4.56 -10.08 17.34
N ARG A 142 -5.10 -10.75 16.32
CA ARG A 142 -6.55 -10.81 16.08
C ARG A 142 -7.29 -11.39 17.28
N LYS A 143 -6.76 -12.44 17.91
CA LYS A 143 -7.37 -13.05 19.11
C LYS A 143 -7.48 -12.07 20.27
N ARG A 144 -6.51 -11.16 20.45
CA ARG A 144 -6.52 -10.16 21.54
C ARG A 144 -7.68 -9.17 21.41
N ILE A 145 -8.00 -8.75 20.19
CA ILE A 145 -9.07 -7.76 19.93
C ILE A 145 -10.44 -8.38 19.67
N ALA A 146 -10.50 -9.68 19.34
CA ALA A 146 -11.74 -10.34 18.92
C ALA A 146 -12.91 -10.19 19.92
N GLY A 147 -12.63 -10.16 21.22
CA GLY A 147 -13.66 -9.98 22.25
C GLY A 147 -14.37 -8.63 22.16
N ALA A 148 -13.64 -7.55 21.89
CA ALA A 148 -14.19 -6.20 21.76
C ALA A 148 -15.13 -6.06 20.55
N TYR A 149 -14.93 -6.89 19.52
CA TYR A 149 -15.78 -6.95 18.32
C TYR A 149 -16.83 -8.07 18.38
N SER A 150 -17.07 -8.66 19.56
CA SER A 150 -18.13 -9.65 19.73
C SER A 150 -19.52 -9.01 19.60
N MET A 151 -20.54 -9.78 19.19
CA MET A 151 -21.91 -9.29 19.10
C MET A 151 -22.43 -8.72 20.43
N SER A 152 -22.05 -9.32 21.56
CA SER A 152 -22.36 -8.81 22.89
C SER A 152 -21.73 -7.45 23.15
N SER A 153 -20.46 -7.26 22.78
CA SER A 153 -19.76 -5.99 22.97
C SER A 153 -20.31 -4.90 22.05
N VAL A 154 -20.59 -5.23 20.78
CA VAL A 154 -21.16 -4.27 19.82
C VAL A 154 -22.53 -3.74 20.28
N ARG A 155 -23.39 -4.61 20.83
CA ARG A 155 -24.71 -4.20 21.35
C ARG A 155 -24.64 -3.17 22.47
N VAL A 156 -23.61 -3.21 23.33
CA VAL A 156 -23.44 -2.22 24.41
C VAL A 156 -23.30 -0.79 23.84
N TYR A 157 -22.83 -0.66 22.59
CA TYR A 157 -22.62 0.64 21.96
C TYR A 157 -23.82 1.14 21.13
N GLU A 158 -24.86 0.33 20.94
CA GLU A 158 -26.07 0.73 20.20
C GLU A 158 -26.66 2.07 20.71
N PRO A 159 -26.83 2.30 22.03
CA PRO A 159 -27.36 3.58 22.53
C PRO A 159 -26.45 4.78 22.23
N VAL A 160 -25.13 4.55 22.13
CA VAL A 160 -24.15 5.60 21.81
C VAL A 160 -24.25 5.97 20.34
N ILE A 161 -24.38 4.98 19.46
CA ILE A 161 -24.58 5.21 18.03
C ILE A 161 -25.93 5.89 17.78
N ASP A 162 -27.00 5.47 18.45
CA ASP A 162 -28.32 6.10 18.34
C ASP A 162 -28.28 7.58 18.75
N ARG A 163 -27.52 7.92 19.79
CA ARG A 163 -27.31 9.31 20.19
C ARG A 163 -26.62 10.10 19.08
N ASN A 164 -25.53 9.59 18.53
CA ASN A 164 -24.80 10.26 17.44
C ASN A 164 -25.67 10.44 16.19
N ILE A 165 -26.54 9.47 15.88
CA ILE A 165 -27.50 9.57 14.78
C ILE A 165 -28.50 10.70 15.06
N ASN A 166 -29.06 10.76 16.26
CA ASN A 166 -30.00 11.82 16.63
C ASN A 166 -29.36 13.21 16.59
N ASP A 167 -28.11 13.33 17.06
CA ASP A 167 -27.35 14.58 17.00
C ASP A 167 -27.08 15.01 15.56
N LEU A 168 -26.67 14.06 14.69
CA LEU A 168 -26.52 14.30 13.26
C LEU A 168 -27.83 14.80 12.63
N LEU A 169 -28.95 14.12 12.90
CA LEU A 169 -30.26 14.49 12.36
C LEU A 169 -30.74 15.85 12.88
N ALA A 170 -30.47 16.18 14.14
CA ALA A 170 -30.77 17.49 14.70
C ALA A 170 -30.01 18.59 13.95
N ARG A 171 -28.70 18.41 13.72
CA ARG A 171 -27.88 19.37 12.96
C ARG A 171 -28.31 19.48 11.51
N MET A 172 -28.64 18.37 10.86
CA MET A 172 -29.13 18.40 9.48
C MET A 172 -30.44 19.20 9.34
N LYS A 173 -31.31 19.23 10.35
CA LYS A 173 -32.56 20.02 10.34
C LYS A 173 -32.33 21.53 10.46
N GLU A 174 -31.23 21.95 11.09
CA GLU A 174 -30.89 23.37 11.26
C GLU A 174 -30.27 23.98 9.99
N LEU A 175 -29.72 23.15 9.11
CA LEU A 175 -28.96 23.58 7.94
C LEU A 175 -29.83 23.62 6.68
N LYS A 176 -29.83 24.78 6.01
CA LYS A 176 -30.56 24.98 4.73
C LYS A 176 -29.94 24.19 3.56
N THR A 177 -28.63 24.03 3.58
CA THR A 177 -27.84 23.26 2.61
C THR A 177 -26.70 22.59 3.36
N LEU A 178 -26.43 21.31 3.09
CA LEU A 178 -25.36 20.57 3.75
C LEU A 178 -24.62 19.67 2.77
N ASP A 179 -23.31 19.53 2.98
CA ASP A 179 -22.50 18.54 2.27
C ASP A 179 -22.57 17.20 3.02
N VAL A 180 -23.32 16.26 2.46
CA VAL A 180 -23.54 14.93 3.07
C VAL A 180 -22.22 14.20 3.28
N SER A 181 -21.23 14.38 2.38
CA SER A 181 -19.93 13.72 2.49
C SER A 181 -19.19 14.13 3.76
N VAL A 182 -19.24 15.42 4.09
CA VAL A 182 -18.56 15.98 5.28
C VAL A 182 -19.27 15.52 6.55
N TRP A 183 -20.59 15.62 6.59
CA TRP A 183 -21.38 15.28 7.78
C TRP A 183 -21.36 13.78 8.11
N VAL A 184 -21.42 12.92 7.09
CA VAL A 184 -21.26 11.47 7.28
C VAL A 184 -19.84 11.14 7.75
N HIS A 185 -18.82 11.88 7.27
CA HIS A 185 -17.45 11.71 7.73
C HIS A 185 -17.30 12.08 9.22
N TYR A 186 -17.85 13.21 9.66
CA TYR A 186 -17.86 13.59 11.08
C TYR A 186 -18.57 12.56 11.96
N PHE A 187 -19.76 12.13 11.55
CA PHE A 187 -20.49 11.07 12.25
C PHE A 187 -19.66 9.78 12.39
N ALA A 188 -19.00 9.34 11.32
CA ALA A 188 -18.16 8.14 11.34
C ALA A 188 -16.94 8.31 12.25
N MET A 189 -16.31 9.48 12.25
CA MET A 189 -15.17 9.81 13.13
C MET A 189 -15.60 9.83 14.60
N ASP A 190 -16.68 10.51 14.94
CA ASP A 190 -17.19 10.60 16.31
C ASP A 190 -17.59 9.23 16.84
N SER A 191 -18.32 8.45 16.02
CA SER A 191 -18.71 7.09 16.37
C SER A 191 -17.49 6.18 16.59
N SER A 192 -16.47 6.27 15.72
CA SER A 192 -15.26 5.47 15.86
C SER A 192 -14.43 5.89 17.08
N MET A 193 -14.30 7.19 17.35
CA MET A 193 -13.60 7.70 18.53
C MET A 193 -14.28 7.25 19.82
N LEU A 194 -15.61 7.33 19.86
CA LEU A 194 -16.38 6.86 21.01
C LEU A 194 -16.18 5.36 21.21
N LEU A 195 -16.34 4.55 20.16
CA LEU A 195 -16.13 3.10 20.24
C LEU A 195 -14.72 2.72 20.72
N CYS A 196 -13.69 3.40 20.23
CA CYS A 196 -12.30 3.03 20.49
C CYS A 196 -11.76 3.58 21.82
N PHE A 197 -12.21 4.75 22.27
CA PHE A 197 -11.59 5.48 23.38
C PHE A 197 -12.51 5.76 24.57
N THR A 198 -13.81 5.45 24.50
CA THR A 198 -14.68 5.59 25.68
C THR A 198 -14.53 4.40 26.61
N ARG A 199 -14.58 4.69 27.92
CA ARG A 199 -14.77 3.66 28.94
C ARG A 199 -16.13 3.01 28.72
N SER A 200 -16.19 1.69 28.91
CA SER A 200 -17.45 0.95 28.90
C SER A 200 -18.50 1.66 29.76
N PRO A 201 -19.70 1.97 29.23
CA PRO A 201 -20.79 2.61 29.98
C PRO A 201 -21.18 1.84 31.25
N VAL A 202 -20.82 0.56 31.32
CA VAL A 202 -21.15 -0.35 32.43
C VAL A 202 -20.42 0.01 33.73
N THR A 203 -19.29 0.74 33.67
CA THR A 203 -18.46 1.00 34.87
C THR A 203 -18.72 2.33 35.58
N SER A 204 -19.55 3.22 35.03
CA SER A 204 -19.80 4.53 35.64
C SER A 204 -20.90 4.55 36.71
N GLU A 205 -21.62 3.44 36.93
CA GLU A 205 -22.65 3.35 37.98
C GLU A 205 -22.17 2.69 39.28
N THR A 206 -20.94 2.15 39.35
CA THR A 206 -20.46 1.40 40.52
C THR A 206 -19.34 2.09 41.32
N SER A 207 -19.16 3.40 41.16
CA SER A 207 -18.25 4.17 42.02
C SER A 207 -19.00 5.35 42.65
N HIS A 208 -19.81 5.01 43.65
CA HIS A 208 -20.20 5.90 44.74
C HIS A 208 -19.32 5.62 45.96
#